data_AF-A0A8S9I956-F1
#
_entry.id   AF-A0A8S9I956-F1
#
_cell.length_a   1.000
_cell.length_b   1.000
_cell.length_c   1.000
_cell.angle_alpha   90.00
_cell.angle_beta   90.00
_cell.angle_gamma   90.00
#
_symmetry.space_group_name_H-M   'P 1'
#
loop_
_entity.id
_entity.type
_entity.pdbx_description
1 polymer ?
#
loop_
_entity_poly.entity_id
_entity_poly.type
_entity_poly.pdbx_seq_one_letter_code
_entity_poly.pdbx_strand_id
1 'polypeptide(L)'
;MLPEIQATVKQPVVKNMMKALYFQFTAGVLPMYAVTFIGYWAYGSSTSTYLLNSVSGPLWVKALANISAFLQSVISLHIFASPTYEFMDTKYGIKGSPLALKNLLFRTVARGSYIAVSTLLSALLPFLGDFMSLTGAISTFPLTFILANHMYVVAMNDKLSPVQKLWHWLNVCFFGLMSLAAAIAAVRLIVVDSKNFHVFADV
;
A
#
# COMPACT_ATOMS: atom_id res chain seq x y z
N MET A 1 -0.24 9.84 -1.49
CA MET A 1 -1.00 10.68 -2.44
C MET A 1 -0.54 10.31 -3.83
N LEU A 2 -1.46 10.08 -4.75
CA LEU A 2 -1.14 9.82 -6.15
C LEU A 2 -0.65 11.13 -6.79
N PRO A 3 0.58 11.19 -7.32
CA PRO A 3 1.09 12.37 -8.02
C PRO A 3 0.16 12.81 -9.15
N GLU A 4 -0.57 11.88 -9.79
CA GLU A 4 -1.53 12.19 -10.86
C GLU A 4 -2.70 13.05 -10.37
N ILE A 5 -3.18 12.81 -9.15
CA ILE A 5 -4.25 13.60 -8.53
C ILE A 5 -3.73 15.02 -8.23
N GLN A 6 -2.47 15.15 -7.79
CA GLN A 6 -1.87 16.45 -7.46
C GLN A 6 -1.47 17.27 -8.70
N ALA A 7 -1.04 16.59 -9.77
CA ALA A 7 -0.58 17.22 -11.02
C ALA A 7 -1.70 17.94 -11.78
N THR A 8 -2.96 17.58 -11.53
CA THR A 8 -4.13 18.14 -12.23
C THR A 8 -4.74 19.35 -11.49
N VAL A 9 -4.19 19.74 -10.33
CA VAL A 9 -4.80 20.74 -9.45
C VAL A 9 -4.32 22.16 -9.79
N LYS A 10 -5.20 23.00 -10.35
CA LYS A 10 -4.98 24.45 -10.50
C LYS A 10 -5.45 25.22 -9.26
N GLN A 11 -4.86 26.39 -8.97
CA GLN A 11 -5.37 27.28 -7.90
C GLN A 11 -6.85 27.63 -8.18
N PRO A 12 -7.73 27.66 -7.16
CA PRO A 12 -7.51 27.66 -5.70
C PRO A 12 -7.46 26.27 -5.04
N VAL A 13 -7.57 25.20 -5.81
CA VAL A 13 -7.76 23.83 -5.31
C VAL A 13 -6.52 23.30 -4.57
N VAL A 14 -5.32 23.83 -4.88
CA VAL A 14 -4.06 23.49 -4.17
C VAL A 14 -4.14 23.83 -2.68
N LYS A 15 -4.68 25.00 -2.31
CA LYS A 15 -4.79 25.42 -0.91
C LYS A 15 -5.73 24.51 -0.12
N ASN A 16 -6.86 24.13 -0.72
CA ASN A 16 -7.81 23.21 -0.11
C ASN A 16 -7.24 21.80 0.02
N MET A 17 -6.49 21.34 -0.98
CA MET A 17 -5.77 20.07 -0.93
C MET A 17 -4.75 20.04 0.20
N MET A 18 -3.95 21.10 0.38
CA MET A 18 -2.98 21.18 1.48
C MET A 18 -3.65 21.17 2.85
N LYS A 19 -4.76 21.89 3.02
CA LYS A 19 -5.57 21.83 4.24
C LYS A 19 -6.10 20.43 4.52
N ALA A 20 -6.64 19.76 3.50
CA ALA A 20 -7.11 18.39 3.62
C ALA A 20 -5.97 17.43 3.98
N LEU A 21 -4.78 17.63 3.42
CA LEU A 21 -3.60 16.82 3.73
C LEU A 21 -3.16 16.99 5.18
N TYR A 22 -3.09 18.23 5.68
CA TYR A 22 -2.79 18.49 7.08
C TYR A 22 -3.84 17.88 8.00
N PHE A 23 -5.12 18.01 7.66
CA PHE A 23 -6.20 17.39 8.44
C PHE A 23 -6.06 15.86 8.47
N GLN A 24 -5.78 15.23 7.33
CA GLN A 24 -5.60 13.79 7.24
C GLN A 24 -4.43 13.28 8.08
N PHE A 25 -3.28 13.98 8.05
CA PHE A 25 -2.10 13.56 8.81
C PHE A 25 -2.14 13.92 10.30
N THR A 26 -3.03 14.82 10.72
CA THR A 26 -3.20 15.20 12.14
C THR A 26 -4.39 14.49 12.78
N ALA A 27 -5.60 14.78 12.32
CA ALA A 27 -6.83 14.21 12.86
C ALA A 27 -7.17 12.85 12.22
N GLY A 28 -6.90 12.68 10.93
CA GLY A 28 -7.24 11.45 10.20
C GLY A 28 -6.50 10.19 10.66
N VAL A 29 -5.38 10.33 11.39
CA VAL A 29 -4.64 9.20 11.96
C VAL A 29 -5.20 8.73 13.31
N LEU A 30 -6.01 9.56 13.98
CA LEU A 30 -6.55 9.24 15.30
C LEU A 30 -7.40 7.96 15.33
N PRO A 31 -8.30 7.71 14.35
CA PRO A 31 -9.06 6.45 14.31
C PRO A 31 -8.15 5.22 14.17
N MET A 32 -7.06 5.32 13.40
CA MET A 32 -6.09 4.23 13.26
C MET A 32 -5.42 3.89 14.60
N TYR A 33 -4.97 4.92 15.34
CA TYR A 33 -4.39 4.72 16.66
C TYR A 33 -5.41 4.23 17.67
N ALA A 34 -6.65 4.74 17.63
CA ALA A 34 -7.72 4.28 18.51
C ALA A 34 -7.99 2.79 18.32
N VAL A 35 -8.16 2.32 17.08
CA VAL A 35 -8.35 0.88 16.78
C VAL A 35 -7.15 0.06 17.25
N THR A 36 -5.92 0.57 17.07
CA THR A 36 -4.70 -0.15 17.46
C THR A 36 -4.57 -0.28 18.98
N PHE A 37 -4.72 0.82 19.73
CA PHE A 37 -4.58 0.82 21.18
C PHE A 37 -5.72 0.10 21.87
N ILE A 38 -6.97 0.34 21.47
CA ILE A 38 -8.13 -0.36 22.03
C ILE A 38 -8.09 -1.84 21.68
N GLY A 39 -7.72 -2.18 20.44
CA GLY A 39 -7.56 -3.57 20.01
C GLY A 39 -6.50 -4.31 20.82
N TYR A 40 -5.32 -3.71 21.00
CA TYR A 40 -4.27 -4.29 21.82
C TYR A 40 -4.68 -4.41 23.30
N TRP A 41 -5.36 -3.40 23.84
CA TRP A 41 -5.87 -3.45 25.22
C TRP A 41 -6.91 -4.55 25.42
N ALA A 42 -7.78 -4.80 24.44
CA ALA A 42 -8.85 -5.78 24.53
C ALA A 42 -8.39 -7.23 24.26
N TYR A 43 -7.49 -7.44 23.30
CA TYR A 43 -7.13 -8.78 22.79
C TYR A 43 -5.67 -9.18 23.06
N GLY A 44 -4.83 -8.23 23.50
CA GLY A 44 -3.43 -8.48 23.83
C GLY A 44 -2.56 -8.90 22.64
N SER A 45 -1.43 -9.52 22.94
CA SER A 45 -0.42 -9.94 21.96
C SER A 45 -0.81 -11.16 21.12
N SER A 46 -1.88 -11.89 21.48
CA SER A 46 -2.35 -13.09 20.76
C SER A 46 -3.28 -12.75 19.58
N THR A 47 -3.43 -11.48 19.23
CA THR A 47 -4.33 -11.02 18.18
C THR A 47 -3.81 -11.40 16.79
N SER A 48 -4.67 -11.97 15.95
CA SER A 48 -4.37 -12.25 14.54
C SER A 48 -4.16 -10.97 13.73
N THR A 49 -3.32 -11.04 12.68
CA THR A 49 -3.09 -9.91 11.76
C THR A 49 -4.39 -9.31 11.23
N TYR A 50 -5.34 -10.15 10.84
CA TYR A 50 -6.69 -9.72 10.51
C TYR A 50 -7.52 -9.63 11.79
N LEU A 51 -7.70 -8.41 12.31
CA LEU A 51 -8.31 -8.16 13.63
C LEU A 51 -9.69 -8.83 13.79
N LEU A 52 -10.52 -8.84 12.74
CA LEU A 52 -11.88 -9.38 12.80
C LEU A 52 -11.94 -10.89 13.11
N ASN A 53 -10.85 -11.63 12.92
CA ASN A 53 -10.77 -13.03 13.33
C ASN A 53 -10.66 -13.19 14.85
N SER A 54 -10.05 -12.24 15.54
CA SER A 54 -9.85 -12.26 16.99
C SER A 54 -11.00 -11.60 17.77
N VAL A 55 -11.78 -10.73 17.11
CA VAL A 55 -12.89 -10.02 17.76
C VAL A 55 -13.91 -11.01 18.32
N SER A 56 -14.46 -10.77 19.52
CA SER A 56 -15.62 -11.50 20.05
C SER A 56 -16.84 -10.57 20.06
N GLY A 57 -18.05 -11.10 19.78
CA GLY A 57 -19.26 -10.27 19.74
C GLY A 57 -20.38 -10.81 18.85
N PRO A 58 -21.47 -10.05 18.69
CA PRO A 58 -22.63 -10.47 17.92
C PRO A 58 -22.27 -10.78 16.46
N LEU A 59 -22.81 -11.89 15.94
CA LEU A 59 -22.54 -12.37 14.58
C LEU A 59 -22.86 -11.33 13.50
N TRP A 60 -23.93 -10.56 13.66
CA TRP A 60 -24.33 -9.55 12.69
C TRP A 60 -23.30 -8.40 12.57
N VAL A 61 -22.67 -7.98 13.67
CA VAL A 61 -21.63 -6.92 13.67
C VAL A 61 -20.40 -7.42 12.92
N LYS A 62 -19.97 -8.65 13.23
CA LYS A 62 -18.85 -9.30 12.54
C LYS A 62 -19.12 -9.45 11.04
N ALA A 63 -20.33 -9.88 10.67
CA ALA A 63 -20.71 -10.04 9.28
C ALA A 63 -20.69 -8.70 8.55
N LEU A 64 -21.28 -7.65 9.14
CA LEU A 64 -21.29 -6.30 8.57
C LEU A 64 -19.87 -5.74 8.39
N ALA A 65 -18.99 -5.94 9.38
CA ALA A 65 -17.61 -5.50 9.31
C ALA A 65 -16.82 -6.21 8.19
N ASN A 66 -17.00 -7.53 8.04
CA ASN A 66 -16.37 -8.29 6.95
C ASN A 66 -16.90 -7.88 5.57
N ILE A 67 -18.21 -7.67 5.41
CA ILE A 67 -18.81 -7.17 4.17
C ILE A 67 -18.24 -5.78 3.83
N SER A 68 -18.15 -4.89 4.82
CA SER A 68 -17.60 -3.55 4.62
C SER A 68 -16.13 -3.59 4.21
N ALA A 69 -15.32 -4.43 4.87
CA ALA A 69 -13.92 -4.65 4.52
C ALA A 69 -13.76 -5.21 3.11
N PHE A 70 -14.62 -6.16 2.71
CA PHE A 70 -14.65 -6.71 1.36
C PHE A 70 -14.96 -5.64 0.31
N LEU A 71 -16.04 -4.87 0.49
CA LEU A 71 -16.43 -3.81 -0.44
C LEU A 71 -15.34 -2.73 -0.57
N GLN A 72 -14.76 -2.31 0.56
CA GLN A 72 -13.64 -1.36 0.56
C GLN A 72 -12.41 -1.91 -0.18
N SER A 73 -12.14 -3.20 -0.06
CA SER A 73 -11.01 -3.86 -0.76
C SER A 73 -11.22 -3.88 -2.27
N VAL A 74 -12.45 -4.11 -2.73
CA VAL A 74 -12.81 -4.03 -4.17
C VAL A 74 -12.54 -2.64 -4.72
N ILE A 75 -12.97 -1.59 -4.01
CA ILE A 75 -12.75 -0.20 -4.43
C ILE A 75 -11.25 0.11 -4.43
N SER A 76 -10.55 -0.27 -3.37
CA SER A 76 -9.12 -0.02 -3.22
C SER A 76 -8.31 -0.69 -4.34
N LEU A 77 -8.63 -1.95 -4.69
CA LEU A 77 -7.98 -2.67 -5.78
C LEU A 77 -8.06 -1.89 -7.09
N HIS A 78 -9.24 -1.34 -7.44
CA HIS A 78 -9.41 -0.60 -8.68
C HIS A 78 -8.65 0.72 -8.70
N ILE A 79 -8.65 1.45 -7.58
CA ILE A 79 -7.91 2.72 -7.46
C ILE A 79 -6.41 2.47 -7.61
N PHE A 80 -5.87 1.46 -6.92
CA PHE A 80 -4.43 1.16 -6.95
C PHE A 80 -3.97 0.47 -8.23
N ALA A 81 -4.85 -0.27 -8.92
CA ALA A 81 -4.52 -0.89 -10.19
C ALA A 81 -4.56 0.09 -11.38
N SER A 82 -5.22 1.24 -11.23
CA SER A 82 -5.39 2.21 -12.32
C SER A 82 -4.06 2.66 -12.96
N PRO A 83 -3.02 3.05 -12.21
CA PRO A 83 -1.74 3.43 -12.81
C PRO A 83 -1.06 2.28 -13.56
N THR A 84 -1.19 1.05 -13.06
CA THR A 84 -0.68 -0.15 -13.74
C THR A 84 -1.39 -0.39 -15.06
N TYR A 85 -2.71 -0.21 -15.11
CA TYR A 85 -3.48 -0.33 -16.34
C TYR A 85 -3.09 0.73 -17.37
N GLU A 86 -2.87 1.97 -16.94
CA GLU A 86 -2.40 3.04 -17.82
C GLU A 86 -0.98 2.78 -18.33
N PHE A 87 -0.09 2.29 -17.47
CA PHE A 87 1.26 1.89 -17.86
C PHE A 87 1.23 0.78 -18.92
N MET A 88 0.39 -0.25 -18.74
CA MET A 88 0.24 -1.32 -19.72
C MET A 88 -0.30 -0.78 -21.06
N ASP A 89 -1.39 -0.01 -21.04
CA ASP A 89 -1.97 0.56 -22.25
C ASP A 89 -0.95 1.44 -23.01
N THR A 90 -0.15 2.23 -22.28
CA THR A 90 0.89 3.09 -22.87
C THR A 90 2.06 2.28 -23.44
N LYS A 91 2.56 1.30 -22.69
CA LYS A 91 3.70 0.46 -23.10
C LYS A 91 3.40 -0.38 -24.33
N TYR A 92 2.18 -0.90 -24.44
CA TYR A 92 1.74 -1.70 -25.59
C TYR A 92 1.12 -0.86 -26.71
N GLY A 93 1.20 0.47 -26.62
CA GLY A 93 0.79 1.38 -27.69
C GLY A 93 -0.70 1.33 -28.01
N ILE A 94 -1.55 0.98 -27.04
CA ILE A 94 -3.00 0.91 -27.20
C ILE A 94 -3.55 2.33 -27.29
N LYS A 95 -3.67 2.83 -28.53
CA LYS A 95 -4.21 4.15 -28.85
C LYS A 95 -5.50 4.02 -29.66
N GLY A 96 -6.38 5.02 -29.59
CA GLY A 96 -7.64 5.06 -30.34
C GLY A 96 -8.88 4.68 -29.52
N SER A 97 -9.94 4.22 -30.19
CA SER A 97 -11.24 3.97 -29.54
C SER A 97 -11.12 2.91 -28.44
N PRO A 98 -11.63 3.19 -27.22
CA PRO A 98 -11.72 2.21 -26.14
C PRO A 98 -12.49 0.95 -26.50
N LEU A 99 -13.45 1.08 -27.42
CA LEU A 99 -14.40 0.03 -27.82
C LEU A 99 -13.97 -0.74 -29.07
N ALA A 100 -12.83 -0.40 -29.69
CA ALA A 100 -12.31 -1.19 -30.79
C ALA A 100 -12.05 -2.62 -30.29
N LEU A 101 -12.54 -3.65 -31.01
CA LEU A 101 -12.53 -5.05 -30.56
C LEU A 101 -11.15 -5.51 -30.06
N LYS A 102 -10.09 -5.16 -30.81
CA LYS A 102 -8.69 -5.45 -30.45
C LYS A 102 -8.27 -4.80 -29.13
N ASN A 103 -8.63 -3.54 -28.92
CA ASN A 103 -8.31 -2.79 -27.71
C ASN A 103 -9.11 -3.31 -26.51
N LEU A 104 -10.40 -3.65 -26.72
CA LEU A 104 -11.26 -4.22 -25.70
C LEU A 104 -10.74 -5.60 -25.26
N LEU A 105 -10.41 -6.49 -26.20
CA LEU A 105 -9.82 -7.80 -25.90
C LEU A 105 -8.52 -7.68 -25.12
N PHE A 106 -7.59 -6.84 -25.59
CA PHE A 106 -6.33 -6.61 -24.89
C PHE A 106 -6.56 -6.13 -23.46
N ARG A 107 -7.43 -5.15 -23.27
CA ARG A 107 -7.76 -4.57 -21.96
C ARG A 107 -8.40 -5.57 -21.00
N THR A 108 -9.34 -6.38 -21.49
CA THR A 108 -9.99 -7.41 -20.68
C THR A 108 -8.99 -8.49 -20.27
N VAL A 109 -8.12 -8.93 -21.18
CA VAL A 109 -7.08 -9.93 -20.87
C VAL A 109 -6.05 -9.35 -19.91
N ALA A 110 -5.52 -8.16 -20.18
CA ALA A 110 -4.53 -7.49 -19.36
C ALA A 110 -5.05 -7.28 -17.92
N ARG A 111 -6.21 -6.64 -17.77
CA ARG A 111 -6.80 -6.36 -16.45
C ARG A 111 -7.27 -7.63 -15.75
N GLY A 112 -7.89 -8.55 -16.49
CA GLY A 112 -8.30 -9.85 -15.97
C GLY A 112 -7.11 -10.67 -15.46
N SER A 113 -6.01 -10.71 -16.21
CA SER A 113 -4.77 -11.39 -15.78
C SER A 113 -4.16 -10.75 -14.53
N TYR A 114 -4.16 -9.42 -14.44
CA TYR A 114 -3.67 -8.70 -13.27
C TYR A 114 -4.47 -9.09 -12.02
N ILE A 115 -5.80 -9.00 -12.09
CA ILE A 115 -6.68 -9.39 -10.97
C ILE A 115 -6.51 -10.87 -10.64
N ALA A 116 -6.51 -11.76 -11.64
CA ALA A 116 -6.39 -13.19 -11.43
C ALA A 116 -5.07 -13.56 -10.74
N VAL A 117 -3.93 -13.00 -11.17
CA VAL A 117 -2.63 -13.24 -10.54
C VAL A 117 -2.60 -12.68 -9.12
N SER A 118 -3.11 -11.46 -8.89
CA SER A 118 -3.17 -10.88 -7.54
C SER A 118 -4.04 -11.70 -6.60
N THR A 119 -5.20 -12.16 -7.05
CA THR A 119 -6.11 -13.01 -6.27
C THR A 119 -5.48 -14.37 -5.98
N LEU A 120 -4.83 -14.99 -6.99
CA LEU A 120 -4.13 -16.26 -6.81
C LEU A 120 -3.01 -16.14 -5.78
N LEU A 121 -2.17 -15.10 -5.89
CA LEU A 121 -1.11 -14.84 -4.91
C LEU A 121 -1.69 -14.62 -3.50
N SER A 122 -2.78 -13.87 -3.38
CA SER A 122 -3.44 -13.66 -2.09
C SER A 122 -4.05 -14.94 -1.52
N ALA A 123 -4.53 -15.86 -2.36
CA ALA A 123 -5.10 -17.13 -1.92
C ALA A 123 -4.02 -18.16 -1.54
N LEU A 124 -2.85 -18.11 -2.19
CA LEU A 124 -1.73 -19.02 -1.94
C LEU A 124 -0.93 -18.67 -0.69
N LEU A 125 -0.98 -17.42 -0.23
CA LEU A 125 -0.14 -16.91 0.85
C LEU A 125 -0.96 -16.72 2.14
N PRO A 126 -0.92 -17.65 3.11
CA PRO A 126 -1.70 -17.53 4.34
C PRO A 126 -1.15 -16.48 5.32
N PHE A 127 0.06 -15.96 5.09
CA PHE A 127 0.77 -15.03 5.98
C PHE A 127 0.70 -13.59 5.48
N LEU A 128 -0.53 -13.07 5.37
CA LEU A 128 -0.79 -11.72 4.83
C LEU A 128 0.01 -10.63 5.57
N GLY A 129 0.17 -10.74 6.89
CA GLY A 129 0.93 -9.78 7.70
C GLY A 129 2.42 -9.71 7.35
N ASP A 130 3.02 -10.85 7.07
CA ASP A 130 4.44 -10.93 6.72
C ASP A 130 4.71 -10.35 5.34
N PHE A 131 3.82 -10.63 4.38
CA PHE A 131 3.90 -10.04 3.04
C PHE A 131 3.62 -8.53 3.06
N MET A 132 2.68 -8.06 3.89
CA MET A 132 2.48 -6.62 4.11
C MET A 132 3.74 -5.97 4.69
N SER A 133 4.41 -6.64 5.63
CA SER A 133 5.66 -6.15 6.22
C SER A 133 6.81 -6.11 5.20
N LEU A 134 6.95 -7.17 4.39
CA LEU A 134 7.96 -7.24 3.33
C LEU A 134 7.73 -6.16 2.26
N THR A 135 6.51 -6.07 1.74
CA THR A 135 6.14 -5.05 0.74
C THR A 135 6.37 -3.64 1.31
N GLY A 136 5.93 -3.37 2.54
CA GLY A 136 6.23 -2.12 3.22
C GLY A 136 7.73 -1.80 3.31
N ALA A 137 8.55 -2.80 3.61
CA ALA A 137 10.00 -2.64 3.71
C ALA A 137 10.66 -2.36 2.35
N ILE A 138 10.28 -3.04 1.27
CA ILE A 138 10.92 -2.90 -0.05
C ILE A 138 10.35 -1.78 -0.91
N SER A 139 9.06 -1.45 -0.74
CA SER A 139 8.38 -0.44 -1.56
C SER A 139 8.12 0.84 -0.76
N THR A 140 7.36 0.73 0.32
CA THR A 140 6.86 1.92 1.02
C THR A 140 8.01 2.74 1.61
N PHE A 141 8.88 2.12 2.40
CA PHE A 141 9.99 2.84 3.05
C PHE A 141 10.92 3.54 2.04
N PRO A 142 11.41 2.86 0.99
CA PRO A 142 12.23 3.51 -0.02
C PRO A 142 11.48 4.61 -0.77
N LEU A 143 10.23 4.39 -1.19
CA LEU A 143 9.48 5.39 -1.95
C LEU A 143 9.13 6.62 -1.10
N THR A 144 8.77 6.45 0.16
CA THR A 144 8.31 7.55 1.01
C THR A 144 9.44 8.33 1.65
N PHE A 145 10.50 7.64 2.12
CA PHE A 145 11.55 8.29 2.91
C PHE A 145 12.86 8.44 2.16
N ILE A 146 13.23 7.49 1.29
CA ILE A 146 14.51 7.57 0.56
C ILE A 146 14.34 8.43 -0.69
N LEU A 147 13.42 8.03 -1.57
CA LEU A 147 13.21 8.68 -2.86
C LEU A 147 12.73 10.12 -2.69
N ALA A 148 11.80 10.39 -1.76
CA ALA A 148 11.32 11.75 -1.52
C ALA A 148 12.45 12.71 -1.06
N ASN A 149 13.28 12.28 -0.10
CA ASN A 149 14.42 13.08 0.36
C ASN A 149 15.46 13.27 -0.76
N HIS A 150 15.76 12.21 -1.50
CA HIS A 150 16.70 12.27 -2.62
C HIS A 150 16.21 13.22 -3.73
N MET A 151 14.96 13.09 -4.16
CA MET A 151 14.35 13.98 -5.16
C MET A 151 14.36 15.44 -4.70
N TYR A 152 14.08 15.70 -3.42
CA TYR A 152 14.12 17.05 -2.87
C TYR A 152 15.52 17.65 -2.89
N VAL A 153 16.55 16.88 -2.50
CA VAL A 153 17.96 17.33 -2.57
C VAL A 153 18.38 17.63 -4.00
N VAL A 154 18.02 16.76 -4.95
CA VAL A 154 18.33 16.97 -6.38
C VAL A 154 17.61 18.21 -6.93
N ALA A 155 16.33 18.38 -6.63
CA ALA A 155 15.53 19.49 -7.15
C ALA A 155 15.92 20.86 -6.54
N MET A 156 16.39 20.88 -5.29
CA MET A 156 16.68 22.11 -4.55
C MET A 156 18.18 22.32 -4.31
N ASN A 157 19.05 21.60 -5.03
CA ASN A 157 20.48 21.49 -4.77
C ASN A 157 21.18 22.85 -4.59
N ASP A 158 20.88 23.83 -5.44
CA ASP A 158 21.54 25.14 -5.42
C ASP A 158 21.06 26.07 -4.29
N LYS A 159 19.92 25.74 -3.67
CA LYS A 159 19.28 26.57 -2.63
C LYS A 159 19.42 25.99 -1.22
N LEU A 160 19.87 24.74 -1.10
CA LEU A 160 20.04 24.07 0.19
C LEU A 160 21.41 24.35 0.79
N SER A 161 21.43 24.63 2.10
CA SER A 161 22.67 24.74 2.86
C SER A 161 23.35 23.36 2.99
N PRO A 162 24.69 23.30 3.18
CA PRO A 162 25.38 22.02 3.38
C PRO A 162 24.85 21.23 4.58
N VAL A 163 24.39 21.90 5.63
CA VAL A 163 23.75 21.26 6.80
C VAL A 163 22.41 20.62 6.42
N GLN A 164 21.59 21.29 5.62
CA GLN A 164 20.32 20.73 5.14
C GLN A 164 20.55 19.53 4.23
N LYS A 165 21.55 19.58 3.34
CA LYS A 165 21.93 18.44 2.50
C LYS A 165 22.38 17.25 3.36
N LEU A 166 23.23 17.49 4.35
CA LEU A 166 23.67 16.45 5.29
C LEU A 166 22.47 15.83 6.03
N TRP A 167 21.53 16.64 6.50
CA TRP A 167 20.31 16.16 7.15
C TRP A 167 19.47 15.22 6.26
N HIS A 168 19.25 15.60 5.00
CA HIS A 168 18.51 14.74 4.06
C HIS A 168 19.27 13.45 3.75
N TRP A 169 20.60 13.51 3.58
CA TRP A 169 21.42 12.31 3.38
C TRP A 169 21.45 11.38 4.60
N LEU A 170 21.49 11.94 5.82
CA LEU A 170 21.35 11.16 7.05
C LEU A 170 20.01 10.44 7.11
N ASN A 171 18.92 11.10 6.75
CA ASN A 171 17.60 10.46 6.66
C ASN A 171 17.60 9.34 5.62
N VAL A 172 18.16 9.57 4.43
CA VAL A 172 18.28 8.53 3.38
C VAL A 172 19.03 7.30 3.90
N CYS A 173 20.19 7.48 4.54
CA CYS A 173 20.96 6.38 5.10
C CYS A 173 20.21 5.66 6.22
N PHE A 174 19.62 6.41 7.16
CA PHE A 174 18.87 5.85 8.28
C PHE A 174 17.67 5.02 7.83
N PHE A 175 16.81 5.58 6.97
CA PHE A 175 15.65 4.86 6.45
C PHE A 175 16.04 3.72 5.50
N GLY A 176 17.19 3.82 4.82
CA GLY A 176 17.81 2.71 4.08
C GLY A 176 18.15 1.53 4.97
N LEU A 177 18.83 1.79 6.10
CA LEU A 177 19.14 0.76 7.09
C LEU A 177 17.88 0.16 7.72
N MET A 178 16.88 0.99 8.05
CA MET A 178 15.60 0.51 8.57
C MET A 178 14.83 -0.34 7.56
N SER A 179 14.80 0.06 6.28
CA SER A 179 14.18 -0.71 5.19
C SER A 179 14.85 -2.07 5.04
N LEU A 180 16.19 -2.13 5.08
CA LEU A 180 16.93 -3.38 5.02
C LEU A 180 16.64 -4.28 6.23
N ALA A 181 16.68 -3.72 7.44
CA ALA A 181 16.38 -4.47 8.66
C ALA A 181 14.95 -5.01 8.66
N ALA A 182 13.97 -4.20 8.24
CA ALA A 182 12.57 -4.61 8.10
C ALA A 182 12.39 -5.69 7.03
N ALA A 183 13.11 -5.61 5.91
CA ALA A 183 13.08 -6.63 4.86
C ALA A 183 13.64 -7.96 5.36
N ILE A 184 14.79 -7.94 6.06
CA ILE A 184 15.37 -9.14 6.67
C ILE A 184 14.41 -9.76 7.69
N ALA A 185 13.80 -8.94 8.56
CA ALA A 185 12.83 -9.40 9.54
C ALA A 185 11.59 -10.03 8.88
N ALA A 186 11.04 -9.39 7.85
CA ALA A 186 9.89 -9.89 7.11
C ALA A 186 10.21 -11.21 6.37
N VAL A 187 11.36 -11.31 5.70
CA VAL A 187 11.79 -12.57 5.08
C VAL A 187 11.95 -13.68 6.12
N ARG A 188 12.52 -13.37 7.29
CA ARG A 188 12.62 -14.34 8.38
C ARG A 188 11.24 -14.84 8.83
N LEU A 189 10.27 -13.95 8.98
CA LEU A 189 8.89 -14.31 9.36
C LEU A 189 8.28 -15.24 8.29
N ILE A 190 8.36 -14.86 7.01
CA ILE A 190 7.88 -15.70 5.89
C ILE A 190 8.55 -17.09 5.92
N VAL A 191 9.86 -17.17 6.14
CA VAL A 191 10.59 -18.45 6.18
C VAL A 191 10.18 -19.30 7.38
N VAL A 192 9.93 -18.70 8.55
CA VAL A 192 9.48 -19.44 9.73
C VAL A 192 8.05 -19.96 9.54
N ASP A 193 7.18 -19.10 9.03
CA ASP A 193 5.76 -19.40 8.88
C ASP A 193 5.51 -20.39 7.73
N SER A 194 6.25 -20.27 6.62
CA SER A 194 6.17 -21.21 5.49
C SER A 194 6.56 -22.65 5.83
N LYS A 195 7.35 -22.89 6.88
CA LYS A 195 7.68 -24.28 7.31
C LYS A 195 6.46 -25.06 7.80
N ASN A 196 5.45 -24.35 8.30
CA ASN A 196 4.21 -24.95 8.78
C ASN A 196 3.14 -24.99 7.69
N PHE A 197 3.43 -24.47 6.50
CA PHE A 197 2.48 -24.39 5.39
C PHE A 197 2.58 -25.60 4.47
N HIS A 198 1.43 -26.21 4.19
CA HIS A 198 1.27 -27.18 3.12
C HIS A 198 0.33 -26.58 2.09
N VAL A 199 0.80 -26.48 0.84
CA VAL A 199 0.00 -25.93 -0.25
C VAL A 199 -1.19 -26.87 -0.48
N PHE A 200 -2.42 -26.35 -0.30
CA PHE A 200 -3.66 -27.13 -0.43
C PHE A 200 -3.80 -28.30 0.55
N ALA A 201 -3.50 -28.08 1.84
CA ALA A 201 -3.57 -29.13 2.88
C ALA A 201 -4.98 -29.74 3.13
N ASP A 202 -6.04 -29.16 2.57
CA ASP A 202 -7.43 -29.67 2.63
C ASP A 202 -7.85 -30.39 1.32
N VAL A 203 -6.92 -31.10 0.66
CA VAL A 203 -7.22 -32.11 -0.38
C VAL A 203 -6.68 -33.46 0.04
#